data_AF-A0A2N2YM55-F1
#
_entry.id   AF-A0A2N2YM55-F1
#
_cell.length_a   1.000
_cell.length_b   1.000
_cell.length_c   1.000
_cell.angle_alpha   90.00
_cell.angle_beta   90.00
_cell.angle_gamma   90.00
#
_symmetry.space_group_name_H-M   'P 1'
#
loop_
_entity.id
_entity.type
_entity.pdbx_description
1 polymer ?
#
loop_
_entity_poly.entity_id
_entity_poly.type
_entity_poly.pdbx_seq_one_letter_code
_entity_poly.pdbx_strand_id
1 'polypeptide(L)' 'MIVMIVAGAFGGKALDDWLQTGFPVFTLILTVGSVIGAMLYAMRGLFRKN' A
#
# COMPACT_ATOMS: atom_id res chain seq x y z
N MET A 1 -6.98 8.84 -11.43
CA MET A 1 -6.05 7.69 -11.49
C MET A 1 -4.59 8.12 -11.59
N ILE A 2 -4.16 8.77 -12.68
CA ILE A 2 -2.74 9.16 -12.87
C ILE A 2 -2.19 9.95 -11.68
N VAL A 3 -2.95 10.94 -11.18
CA VAL A 3 -2.54 11.75 -10.02
C VAL A 3 -2.29 10.90 -8.77
N MET A 4 -3.15 9.92 -8.49
CA MET A 4 -2.99 9.03 -7.33
C MET A 4 -1.81 8.07 -7.52
N ILE A 5 -1.57 7.60 -8.74
CA ILE A 5 -0.44 6.70 -9.06
C ILE A 5 0.88 7.47 -8.89
N VAL A 6 0.97 8.68 -9.44
CA VAL A 6 2.16 9.53 -9.31
C VAL A 6 2.37 9.94 -7.86
N ALA A 7 1.33 10.37 -7.15
CA ALA A 7 1.44 10.74 -5.75
C ALA A 7 1.86 9.54 -4.86
N GLY A 8 1.34 8.34 -5.13
CA GLY A 8 1.73 7.13 -4.40
C GLY A 8 3.16 6.68 -4.68
N ALA A 9 3.55 6.64 -5.97
CA ALA A 9 4.88 6.19 -6.39
C ALA A 9 5.98 7.15 -5.94
N PHE A 10 5.78 8.47 -6.11
CA PHE A 10 6.77 9.46 -5.69
C PHE A 10 6.69 9.78 -4.20
N GLY A 11 5.50 9.73 -3.61
CA GLY A 11 5.32 9.92 -2.17
C GLY A 11 5.98 8.82 -1.35
N GLY A 12 5.79 7.56 -1.75
CA GLY A 12 6.45 6.42 -1.09
C GLY A 12 7.97 6.50 -1.18
N LYS A 13 8.50 6.85 -2.36
CA LYS A 13 9.94 7.04 -2.57
C LYS A 13 10.51 8.17 -1.71
N ALA A 14 9.84 9.33 -1.66
CA ALA A 14 10.30 10.47 -0.86
C ALA A 14 10.25 10.17 0.65
N LEU A 15 9.25 9.42 1.11
CA LEU A 15 9.15 8.96 2.50
C LEU A 15 10.23 7.95 2.86
N ASP A 16 10.56 7.03 1.95
CA ASP A 16 11.65 6.08 2.12
C ASP A 16 13.03 6.78 2.12
N ASP A 17 13.24 7.77 1.25
CA ASP A 17 14.46 8.59 1.22
C ASP A 17 14.60 9.47 2.49
N TRP A 18 13.48 9.94 3.05
CA TRP A 18 13.48 10.69 4.32
C TRP A 18 13.87 9.83 5.51
N LEU A 19 13.49 8.54 5.51
CA LEU A 19 13.83 7.62 6.59
C LEU A 19 15.31 7.16 6.55
N GLN A 20 16.03 7.39 5.43
CA GLN A 20 17.45 7.05 5.23
C GLN A 20 17.82 5.61 5.61
N THR A 21 16.86 4.68 5.63
CA THR A 21 17.06 3.33 6.16
C THR A 21 17.85 2.41 5.21
N GLY A 22 18.29 2.89 4.04
CA GLY A 22 18.93 2.08 2.99
C GLY A 22 18.02 1.00 2.37
N PHE A 23 16.83 0.82 2.95
CA PHE A 23 15.82 -0.16 2.61
C PHE A 23 14.46 0.55 2.53
N PRO A 24 13.63 0.27 1.51
CA PRO A 24 12.37 0.95 1.28
C PRO A 24 11.24 0.41 2.18
N VAL A 25 11.31 0.77 3.46
CA VAL A 25 10.41 0.26 4.52
C VAL A 25 8.96 0.68 4.30
N PHE A 26 8.70 1.93 3.92
CA PHE A 26 7.34 2.42 3.67
C PHE A 26 6.72 1.72 2.46
N THR A 27 7.48 1.59 1.38
CA THR A 27 7.03 0.86 0.19
C THR A 27 6.68 -0.59 0.55
N LEU A 28 7.49 -1.25 1.37
CA LEU A 28 7.21 -2.62 1.82
C LEU A 28 5.93 -2.70 2.65
N ILE A 29 5.77 -1.83 3.66
CA ILE A 29 4.60 -1.83 4.55
C ILE A 29 3.32 -1.54 3.77
N LEU A 30 3.34 -0.55 2.87
CA LEU A 30 2.17 -0.22 2.05
C LEU A 30 1.79 -1.37 1.13
N THR A 31 2.77 -2.07 0.55
CA THR A 31 2.51 -3.23 -0.31
C THR A 31 1.88 -4.39 0.48
N VAL A 32 2.47 -4.75 1.62
CA VAL A 32 1.94 -5.81 2.49
C VAL A 32 0.56 -5.45 3.03
N GLY A 33 0.38 -4.22 3.49
CA GLY A 33 -0.91 -3.71 3.97
C GLY A 33 -1.98 -3.72 2.88
N SER A 34 -1.62 -3.43 1.63
CA SER A 34 -2.55 -3.50 0.49
C SER A 34 -3.03 -4.92 0.23
N VAL A 35 -2.12 -5.90 0.27
CA VAL A 35 -2.47 -7.32 0.10
C VAL A 35 -3.39 -7.79 1.23
N ILE A 36 -3.06 -7.50 2.49
CA ILE A 36 -3.89 -7.84 3.64
C ILE A 36 -5.27 -7.16 3.52
N GLY A 37 -5.30 -5.87 3.20
CA GLY A 37 -6.53 -5.11 3.01
C GLY A 37 -7.41 -5.70 1.91
N ALA A 38 -6.82 -6.10 0.78
CA ALA A 38 -7.52 -6.75 -0.31
C ALA A 38 -8.08 -8.13 0.12
N MET A 39 -7.30 -8.92 0.87
CA MET A 39 -7.77 -10.21 1.41
C MET A 39 -8.94 -10.02 2.38
N LEU A 40 -8.85 -9.07 3.31
CA LEU A 40 -9.93 -8.77 4.25
C LEU A 40 -11.17 -8.24 3.54
N TYR A 41 -11.00 -7.40 2.53
CA TYR A 41 -12.10 -6.89 1.72
C TYR A 41 -12.77 -8.02 0.92
N ALA A 42 -11.98 -8.87 0.27
CA ALA A 42 -12.48 -10.02 -0.47
C ALA A 42 -13.20 -11.02 0.44
N MET A 43 -12.62 -11.34 1.61
CA MET A 43 -13.26 -12.16 2.63
C MET A 43 -14.57 -11.54 3.10
N ARG A 44 -14.59 -10.24 3.43
CA ARG A 44 -15.82 -9.54 3.82
C ARG A 44 -16.87 -9.59 2.72
N GLY A 45 -16.48 -9.47 1.46
CA GLY A 45 -17.38 -9.59 0.31
C GLY A 45 -17.92 -11.01 0.11
N LEU A 46 -17.06 -12.02 0.24
CA LEU A 46 -17.42 -13.44 0.09
C LEU A 46 -18.27 -13.96 1.25
N PHE A 47 -18.00 -13.51 2.48
CA PHE A 47 -18.77 -13.86 3.67
C PHE A 47 -19.98 -12.93 3.90
N ARG A 48 -20.19 -11.91 3.05
CA ARG A 48 -21.44 -11.14 3.06
C ARG A 48 -22.52 -12.00 2.42
N LYS A 49 -23.09 -12.86 3.26
CA LYS A 49 -24.26 -13.70 2.98
C LYS A 49 -25.38 -12.81 2.41
N ASN A 50 -25.91 -13.24 1.27
CA ASN A 50 -27.13 -12.71 0.65
C ASN A 50 -28.29 -12.72 1.64
#